data_AF-A0A3A0DRQ0-F1
#
_entry.id   AF-A0A3A0DRQ0-F1
#
_cell.length_a   1.000
_cell.length_b   1.000
_cell.length_c   1.000
_cell.angle_alpha   90.00
_cell.angle_beta   90.00
_cell.angle_gamma   90.00
#
_symmetry.space_group_name_H-M   'P 1'
#
loop_
_entity.id
_entity.type
_entity.pdbx_description
1 polymer ?
#
loop_
_entity_poly.entity_id
_entity_poly.type
_entity_poly.pdbx_seq_one_letter_code
_entity_poly.pdbx_strand_id
1 'polypeptide(L)' 'MKPVDLLPAARRDYDESFDWYACRSLLAAERFERAVEKALRQISENPERFAMVGQVHRGRALERFPFRLIYRIDP' A
#
# COMPACT_ATOMS: atom_id res chain seq x y z
N MET A 1 -1.23 -17.22 -1.87
CA MET A 1 -1.60 -15.88 -2.37
C MET A 1 -3.05 -15.62 -1.97
N LYS A 2 -3.31 -14.59 -1.16
CA LYS A 2 -4.68 -14.12 -0.86
C LYS A 2 -5.03 -12.96 -1.79
N PRO A 3 -6.25 -12.88 -2.34
CA PRO A 3 -6.66 -11.73 -3.14
C PRO A 3 -6.58 -10.45 -2.30
N VAL A 4 -6.37 -9.31 -2.96
CA VAL A 4 -6.28 -8.01 -2.31
C VAL A 4 -7.41 -7.14 -2.82
N ASP A 5 -8.32 -6.77 -1.93
CA ASP A 5 -9.40 -5.85 -2.19
C ASP A 5 -9.07 -4.47 -1.63
N LEU A 6 -9.05 -3.45 -2.49
CA LEU A 6 -8.84 -2.07 -2.07
C LEU A 6 -10.17 -1.45 -1.61
N LEU A 7 -10.23 -1.07 -0.34
CA LEU A 7 -11.35 -0.29 0.18
C LEU A 7 -11.43 1.07 -0.54
N PRO A 8 -12.63 1.67 -0.70
CA PRO A 8 -12.77 2.95 -1.38
C PRO A 8 -11.89 4.07 -0.81
N ALA A 9 -11.70 4.10 0.51
CA ALA A 9 -10.80 5.07 1.15
C ALA A 9 -9.33 4.83 0.76
N ALA A 10 -8.87 3.57 0.79
CA ALA A 10 -7.51 3.23 0.39
C ALA A 10 -7.24 3.52 -1.09
N ARG A 11 -8.25 3.35 -1.96
CA ARG A 11 -8.16 3.76 -3.36
C ARG A 11 -7.96 5.27 -3.51
N ARG A 12 -8.75 6.07 -2.78
CA ARG A 12 -8.59 7.53 -2.78
C ARG A 12 -7.22 7.97 -2.26
N ASP A 13 -6.75 7.39 -1.15
CA ASP A 13 -5.43 7.70 -0.59
C ASP A 13 -4.31 7.44 -1.62
N TYR A 14 -4.42 6.34 -2.38
CA TYR A 14 -3.50 6.03 -3.47
C TYR A 14 -3.59 7.05 -4.61
N ASP A 15 -4.80 7.33 -5.12
CA ASP A 15 -5.00 8.24 -6.25
C ASP A 15 -4.48 9.65 -5.91
N GLU A 16 -4.84 10.20 -4.74
CA GLU A 16 -4.37 11.52 -4.28
C GLU A 16 -2.84 11.59 -4.13
N SER A 17 -2.24 10.52 -3.59
CA SER A 17 -0.78 10.44 -3.42
C SER A 17 -0.06 10.33 -4.77
N PHE A 18 -0.60 9.53 -5.68
CA PHE A 18 -0.07 9.36 -7.03
C PHE A 18 -0.12 10.69 -7.79
N ASP A 19 -1.27 11.37 -7.78
CA ASP A 19 -1.45 12.66 -8.44
C ASP A 19 -0.49 13.72 -7.89
N TRP A 20 -0.30 13.75 -6.56
CA TRP A 20 0.66 14.66 -5.93
C TRP A 20 2.09 14.47 -6.44
N TYR A 21 2.52 13.22 -6.62
CA TYR A 21 3.82 12.91 -7.22
C TYR A 21 3.85 13.21 -8.71
N ALA A 22 2.80 12.86 -9.46
CA ALA A 22 2.72 13.03 -10.91
C ALA A 22 2.78 14.50 -11.32
N CYS A 23 2.13 15.40 -10.58
CA CYS A 23 2.21 16.85 -10.79
C CYS A 23 3.63 17.41 -10.64
N ARG A 24 4.54 16.71 -9.94
CA ARG A 24 5.91 17.17 -9.67
C ARG A 24 6.96 16.43 -10.50
N SER A 25 6.78 15.13 -10.67
CA SER A 25 7.68 14.26 -11.43
C SER A 25 7.00 12.93 -11.77
N LEU A 26 6.83 12.68 -13.06
CA LEU A 26 6.31 11.39 -13.55
C LEU A 26 7.18 10.21 -13.07
N LEU A 27 8.50 10.37 -13.07
CA LEU A 27 9.42 9.35 -12.56
C LEU A 27 9.19 9.07 -11.05
N ALA A 28 8.83 10.07 -10.25
CA ALA A 28 8.49 9.85 -8.85
C ALA A 28 7.16 9.10 -8.69
N ALA A 29 6.16 9.41 -9.51
CA ALA A 29 4.87 8.72 -9.53
C ALA A 29 5.02 7.24 -9.93
N GLU A 30 5.77 6.95 -10.99
CA GLU A 30 6.08 5.57 -11.41
C GLU A 30 6.81 4.79 -10.30
N ARG A 31 7.76 5.43 -9.62
CA ARG A 31 8.47 4.80 -8.49
C ARG A 31 7.54 4.53 -7.31
N PHE A 32 6.61 5.44 -7.04
CA PHE A 32 5.61 5.28 -5.99
C PHE A 32 4.67 4.11 -6.30
N GLU A 33 4.11 4.06 -7.51
CA GLU A 33 3.26 2.96 -7.98
C GLU A 33 3.97 1.61 -7.84
N ARG A 34 5.21 1.49 -8.34
CA ARG A 34 6.00 0.25 -8.21
C ARG A 34 6.23 -0.15 -6.75
N ALA A 35 6.43 0.82 -5.86
CA ALA A 35 6.61 0.57 -4.42
C ALA A 35 5.31 0.05 -3.78
N VAL A 36 4.15 0.59 -4.18
CA VAL A 36 2.82 0.13 -3.76
C VAL A 36 2.55 -1.27 -4.31
N GLU A 37 2.77 -1.53 -5.59
CA GLU A 37 2.56 -2.87 -6.17
C GLU A 37 3.43 -3.94 -5.50
N LYS A 38 4.72 -3.63 -5.28
CA LYS A 38 5.64 -4.53 -4.56
C LYS A 38 5.11 -4.83 -3.15
N ALA A 39 4.55 -3.82 -2.49
CA ALA A 39 3.94 -3.96 -1.17
C ALA A 39 2.72 -4.89 -1.19
N LEU A 40 1.81 -4.66 -2.14
CA LEU A 40 0.60 -5.46 -2.31
C LEU A 40 0.92 -6.92 -2.65
N ARG A 41 1.89 -7.17 -3.54
CA ARG A 41 2.37 -8.53 -3.84
C ARG A 41 2.89 -9.24 -2.59
N GLN A 42 3.74 -8.58 -1.80
CA GLN A 42 4.28 -9.17 -0.56
C GLN A 42 3.18 -9.44 0.49
N ILE A 43 2.21 -8.54 0.64
CA ILE A 43 1.06 -8.73 1.51
C ILE A 43 0.22 -9.92 1.03
N SER A 44 -0.05 -10.00 -0.27
CA SER A 44 -0.82 -11.10 -0.88
C SER A 44 -0.14 -12.46 -0.70
N GLU A 45 1.19 -12.52 -0.80
CA GLU A 45 1.97 -13.75 -0.63
C GLU A 45 2.02 -14.22 0.84
N ASN A 46 2.21 -13.30 1.79
CA ASN A 46 2.34 -13.62 3.20
C ASN A 46 1.73 -12.50 4.09
N PRO A 47 0.40 -12.45 4.24
CA PRO A 47 -0.30 -11.36 4.90
C PRO A 47 -0.13 -11.37 6.43
N GLU A 48 0.26 -12.48 7.04
CA GLU A 48 0.50 -12.54 8.48
C GLU A 48 1.92 -12.04 8.88
N ARG A 49 2.82 -11.85 7.90
CA ARG A 49 4.24 -11.48 8.13
C ARG A 49 4.44 -10.10 8.76
N PHE A 50 3.57 -9.14 8.49
CA PHE A 50 3.80 -7.74 8.86
C PHE A 50 3.22 -7.39 10.23
N ALA A 51 3.85 -6.43 10.92
CA ALA A 51 3.49 -6.06 12.29
C ALA A 51 2.04 -5.58 12.41
N MET A 52 1.41 -5.91 13.54
CA MET A 52 0.08 -5.42 13.89
C MET A 52 0.10 -3.91 14.16
N VAL A 53 -0.99 -3.26 13.78
CA VAL A 53 -1.30 -1.86 14.07
C VAL A 53 -2.66 -1.86 14.77
N GLY A 54 -2.67 -1.69 16.08
CA GLY A 54 -3.87 -1.88 16.89
C GLY A 54 -4.27 -3.36 16.98
N GLN A 55 -5.58 -3.63 17.03
CA GLN A 55 -6.11 -4.99 17.30
C GLN A 55 -6.34 -5.84 16.05
N VAL A 56 -6.77 -5.23 14.93
CA VAL A 56 -7.25 -5.97 13.74
C VAL A 56 -6.49 -5.64 12.47
N HIS A 57 -5.66 -4.60 12.47
CA HIS A 57 -4.93 -4.17 11.28
C HIS A 57 -3.47 -4.57 11.35
N ARG A 58 -2.84 -4.62 10.19
CA ARG A 58 -1.41 -4.81 9.99
C ARG A 58 -0.88 -3.68 9.12
N GLY A 59 0.40 -3.38 9.29
CA GLY A 59 1.05 -2.26 8.63
C GLY A 59 2.31 -2.68 7.89
N ARG A 60 2.41 -2.29 6.61
CA ARG A 60 3.62 -2.46 5.80
C ARG A 60 4.10 -1.12 5.26
N ALA A 61 5.25 -0.66 5.72
CA ALA A 61 5.86 0.58 5.24
C ALA A 61 6.26 0.46 3.76
N LEU A 62 6.18 1.55 3.00
CA LEU A 62 6.72 1.64 1.65
C LEU A 62 8.22 1.95 1.68
N GLU A 63 8.99 1.28 0.81
CA GLU A 63 10.41 1.58 0.68
C GLU A 63 10.59 2.94 0.02
N ARG A 64 11.38 3.85 0.63
CA ARG A 64 11.71 5.19 0.10
C ARG A 64 10.55 6.17 -0.03
N PHE A 65 9.38 5.82 0.51
CA PHE A 65 8.19 6.66 0.51
C PHE A 65 7.64 6.79 1.94
N PRO A 66 7.17 7.97 2.35
CA PRO A 66 6.68 8.23 3.71
C PRO A 66 5.27 7.67 3.95
N PHE A 67 4.98 6.48 3.44
CA PHE A 67 3.66 5.86 3.46
C PHE A 67 3.71 4.46 4.09
N ARG A 68 2.56 4.03 4.60
CA ARG A 68 2.33 2.69 5.12
C ARG A 68 0.99 2.17 4.62
N LEU A 69 0.99 0.98 4.03
CA LEU A 69 -0.25 0.27 3.73
C LEU A 69 -0.80 -0.32 5.02
N ILE A 70 -2.03 0.06 5.35
CA ILE A 70 -2.80 -0.50 6.46
C ILE A 70 -3.83 -1.47 5.86
N TYR A 71 -3.85 -2.70 6.34
CA TYR A 71 -4.75 -3.73 5.85
C TYR A 71 -5.21 -4.63 7.00
N ARG A 72 -6.22 -5.45 6.74
CA ARG A 72 -6.65 -6.55 7.60
C ARG A 72 -6.84 -7.79 6.76
N ILE A 73 -6.92 -8.94 7.41
CA ILE A 73 -7.22 -10.22 6.76
C ILE A 73 -8.68 -10.50 7.05
N ASP A 74 -9.52 -10.45 6.02
CA ASP A 74 -10.92 -10.84 6.15
C ASP A 74 -11.03 -12.38 6.18
N PRO A 75 -12.02 -12.95 6.91
CA PRO A 75 -12.21 -14.40 7.05
C PRO A 75 -12.49 -15.14 5.73
#